data_AF-A0A536XNL3-F1
#
_entry.id   AF-A0A536XNL3-F1
#
_cell.length_a   1.000
_cell.length_b   1.000
_cell.length_c   1.000
_cell.angle_alpha   90.00
_cell.angle_beta   90.00
_cell.angle_gamma   90.00
#
_symmetry.space_group_name_H-M   'P 1'
#
loop_
_entity.id
_entity.type
_entity.pdbx_description
1 polymer ?
#
loop_
_entity_poly.entity_id
_entity_poly.type
_entity_poly.pdbx_seq_one_letter_code
_entity_poly.pdbx_strand_id
1 'polypeptide(L)'
;MVEAAHNNPTAYGDLNGANFLVWLFSHLLADQKFISIFSMLFGAGIVLMWQKAESSGARPTLLHYRRVGWLIVFGVLHAHLLWYGDILFTYGMCGLFVYLFRRKSPRTLISSALVLAAIGSLIAIGLGFWVPHWPADIQAEFMEDWQPGPQSISEELAAYRGSWIDQMSDRVPSALDTETSELLMLYGWKASSLMLLGMALFKLGAFHAQWSRRQYLSLVGAGLLVGIPMIIFGVVQDFAKNWDIRYGLYFGAQYNYWGSYLVALGWTGLVMLWCQGSWAAALKERMAAVGRAAFSNYILQTVVCTTIFYGHGCLRDLCGPARDCSPLASPFSVRAARVALAELDLR
;
A
#
# COMPACT_ATOMS: atom_id res chain seq x y z
N MET A 1 -17.86 2.32 2.63
CA MET A 1 -16.64 2.01 3.41
C MET A 1 -16.71 2.91 4.63
N VAL A 2 -15.85 2.77 5.63
CA VAL A 2 -15.61 3.88 6.55
C VAL A 2 -14.13 4.19 6.42
N GLU A 3 -13.80 5.30 5.76
CA GLU A 3 -12.44 5.67 5.38
C GLU A 3 -11.52 5.74 6.61
N ALA A 4 -11.99 6.37 7.69
CA ALA A 4 -11.28 6.50 8.96
C ALA A 4 -10.81 5.13 9.52
N ALA A 5 -11.59 4.06 9.30
CA ALA A 5 -11.28 2.71 9.79
C ALA A 5 -10.02 2.11 9.16
N HIS A 6 -9.55 2.65 8.03
CA HIS A 6 -8.30 2.25 7.40
C HIS A 6 -7.08 2.65 8.23
N ASN A 7 -7.08 3.87 8.74
CA ASN A 7 -5.97 4.46 9.50
C ASN A 7 -6.13 4.26 11.01
N ASN A 8 -7.37 4.24 11.50
CA ASN A 8 -7.73 4.04 12.90
C ASN A 8 -8.75 2.87 13.02
N PRO A 9 -8.33 1.66 13.43
CA PRO A 9 -9.21 0.50 13.51
C PRO A 9 -10.29 0.60 14.59
N THR A 10 -10.23 1.62 15.45
CA THR A 10 -11.26 1.90 16.47
C THR A 10 -12.37 2.82 15.96
N ALA A 11 -12.20 3.43 14.79
CA ALA A 11 -13.17 4.37 14.22
C ALA A 11 -14.48 3.71 13.80
N TYR A 12 -14.47 2.42 13.44
CA TYR A 12 -15.68 1.70 13.05
C TYR A 12 -15.58 0.19 13.22
N GLY A 13 -16.68 -0.42 13.67
CA GLY A 13 -16.80 -1.86 13.89
C GLY A 13 -16.29 -2.33 15.26
N ASP A 14 -16.55 -3.59 15.58
CA ASP A 14 -16.05 -4.22 16.81
C ASP A 14 -14.61 -4.71 16.60
N LEU A 15 -13.66 -4.20 17.40
CA LEU A 15 -12.25 -4.60 17.37
C LEU A 15 -11.93 -5.64 18.45
N ASN A 16 -12.83 -6.61 18.66
CA ASN A 16 -12.61 -7.71 19.60
C ASN A 16 -12.47 -9.06 18.90
N GLY A 17 -11.92 -10.04 19.63
CA GLY A 17 -11.83 -11.44 19.21
C GLY A 17 -11.22 -11.62 17.81
N ALA A 18 -11.98 -12.23 16.89
CA ALA A 18 -11.53 -12.53 15.54
C ALA A 18 -11.24 -11.27 14.71
N ASN A 19 -11.99 -10.19 14.90
CA ASN A 19 -11.80 -8.95 14.14
C ASN A 19 -10.45 -8.30 14.48
N PHE A 20 -10.08 -8.30 15.77
CA PHE A 20 -8.76 -7.85 16.21
C PHE A 20 -7.64 -8.67 15.58
N LEU A 21 -7.76 -10.00 15.58
CA LEU A 21 -6.73 -10.87 15.00
C LEU A 21 -6.59 -10.63 13.49
N VAL A 22 -7.70 -10.55 12.76
CA VAL A 22 -7.71 -10.26 11.33
C VAL A 22 -7.06 -8.92 11.02
N TRP A 23 -7.43 -7.87 11.76
CA TRP A 23 -6.81 -6.56 11.63
C TRP A 23 -5.31 -6.63 11.93
N LEU A 24 -4.91 -7.24 13.04
CA LEU A 24 -3.51 -7.33 13.48
C LEU A 24 -2.66 -8.10 12.45
N PHE A 25 -3.12 -9.24 11.97
CA PHE A 25 -2.41 -10.00 10.93
C PHE A 25 -2.27 -9.19 9.64
N SER A 26 -3.34 -8.52 9.22
CA SER A 26 -3.32 -7.66 8.03
C SER A 26 -2.34 -6.50 8.22
N HIS A 27 -2.38 -5.85 9.38
CA HIS A 27 -1.50 -4.74 9.74
C HIS A 27 -0.04 -5.17 9.84
N LEU A 28 0.26 -6.36 10.38
CA LEU A 28 1.64 -6.83 10.55
C LEU A 28 2.26 -7.37 9.27
N LEU A 29 1.49 -7.97 8.37
CA LEU A 29 2.03 -8.75 7.25
C LEU A 29 1.73 -8.18 5.86
N ALA A 30 0.62 -7.44 5.71
CA ALA A 30 0.12 -6.99 4.40
C ALA A 30 0.19 -5.47 4.25
N ASP A 31 -0.42 -4.74 5.19
CA ASP A 31 -0.59 -3.29 5.10
C ASP A 31 0.76 -2.57 5.02
N GLN A 32 0.92 -1.69 4.04
CA GLN A 32 2.17 -1.07 3.60
C GLN A 32 3.28 -2.01 3.07
N LYS A 33 3.26 -3.32 3.33
CA LYS A 33 4.32 -4.25 2.88
C LYS A 33 4.15 -4.56 1.40
N PHE A 34 2.92 -4.82 0.96
CA PHE A 34 2.65 -5.17 -0.42
C PHE A 34 2.86 -3.98 -1.38
N ILE A 35 2.41 -2.77 -0.99
CA ILE A 35 2.76 -1.57 -1.75
C ILE A 35 4.28 -1.33 -1.76
N SER A 36 4.99 -1.65 -0.67
CA SER A 36 6.45 -1.54 -0.62
C SER A 36 7.15 -2.49 -1.59
N ILE A 37 6.73 -3.76 -1.63
CA ILE A 37 7.25 -4.73 -2.60
C ILE A 37 6.91 -4.27 -4.02
N PHE A 38 5.68 -3.84 -4.26
CA PHE A 38 5.25 -3.38 -5.58
C PHE A 38 6.02 -2.13 -6.04
N SER A 39 6.30 -1.19 -5.14
CA SER A 39 7.15 -0.01 -5.39
C SER A 39 8.56 -0.43 -5.78
N MET A 40 9.18 -1.34 -5.02
CA MET A 40 10.50 -1.87 -5.35
C MET A 40 10.53 -2.56 -6.72
N LEU A 41 9.51 -3.37 -7.03
CA LEU A 41 9.39 -4.05 -8.32
C LEU A 41 9.15 -3.07 -9.47
N PHE A 42 8.40 -1.99 -9.26
CA PHE A 42 8.21 -0.94 -10.24
C PHE A 42 9.55 -0.26 -10.57
N GLY A 43 10.33 0.10 -9.55
CA GLY A 43 11.69 0.64 -9.72
C GLY A 43 12.61 -0.32 -10.46
N ALA A 44 12.62 -1.61 -10.10
CA ALA A 44 13.36 -2.64 -10.82
C ALA A 44 12.93 -2.73 -12.29
N GLY A 45 11.63 -2.66 -12.56
CA GLY A 45 11.06 -2.65 -13.90
C GLY A 45 11.52 -1.47 -14.77
N ILE A 46 11.76 -0.30 -14.17
CA ILE A 46 12.35 0.85 -14.87
C ILE A 46 13.77 0.53 -15.35
N VAL A 47 14.61 -0.06 -14.48
CA VAL A 47 15.99 -0.41 -14.85
C VAL A 47 16.00 -1.50 -15.91
N LEU A 48 15.20 -2.55 -15.75
CA LEU A 48 15.07 -3.64 -16.72
C LEU A 48 14.65 -3.12 -18.10
N MET A 49 13.63 -2.27 -18.16
CA MET A 49 13.15 -1.68 -19.41
C MET A 49 14.20 -0.76 -20.04
N TRP A 50 14.88 0.06 -19.24
CA TRP A 50 15.96 0.92 -19.73
C TRP A 50 17.09 0.10 -20.35
N GLN A 51 17.61 -0.91 -19.64
CA GLN A 51 18.69 -1.77 -20.13
C GLN A 51 18.31 -2.51 -21.41
N LYS A 52 17.09 -3.06 -21.47
CA LYS A 52 16.58 -3.77 -22.66
C LYS A 52 16.42 -2.86 -23.87
N ALA A 53 15.92 -1.64 -23.67
CA ALA A 53 15.76 -0.68 -24.75
C ALA A 53 17.12 -0.15 -25.25
N GLU A 54 18.08 0.06 -24.35
CA GLU A 54 19.44 0.50 -24.71
C GLU A 54 20.19 -0.60 -25.48
N SER A 55 20.07 -1.87 -25.10
CA SER A 55 20.72 -2.98 -25.81
C SER A 55 20.11 -3.30 -27.19
N SER A 56 18.88 -2.87 -27.44
CA SER A 56 18.17 -3.06 -28.72
C SER A 56 18.20 -1.82 -29.63
N GLY A 57 18.92 -0.76 -29.25
CA GLY A 57 18.99 0.49 -30.02
C GLY A 57 17.69 1.32 -30.00
N ALA A 58 16.72 0.96 -29.17
CA ALA A 58 15.48 1.72 -28.98
C ALA A 58 15.72 2.99 -28.15
N ARG A 59 14.70 3.87 -28.06
CA ARG A 59 14.75 5.10 -27.25
C ARG A 59 14.17 4.84 -25.84
N PRO A 60 14.97 4.44 -24.83
CA PRO A 60 14.48 4.06 -23.50
C PRO A 60 13.67 5.16 -22.81
N THR A 61 14.07 6.42 -23.02
CA THR A 61 13.45 7.58 -22.37
C THR A 61 12.04 7.85 -22.91
N LEU A 62 11.86 7.78 -24.22
CA LEU A 62 10.53 7.92 -24.84
C LEU A 62 9.58 6.80 -24.37
N LEU A 63 10.07 5.56 -24.35
CA LEU A 63 9.27 4.41 -23.90
C LEU A 63 8.82 4.54 -22.44
N HIS A 64 9.73 4.98 -21.57
CA HIS A 64 9.44 5.20 -20.15
C HIS A 64 8.37 6.27 -19.95
N TYR A 65 8.58 7.47 -20.47
CA TYR A 65 7.66 8.58 -20.26
C TYR A 65 6.30 8.35 -20.92
N ARG A 66 6.24 7.64 -22.06
CA ARG A 66 4.96 7.22 -22.65
C ARG A 66 4.21 6.25 -21.73
N ARG A 67 4.90 5.25 -21.19
CA ARG A 67 4.29 4.27 -20.27
C ARG A 67 3.79 4.93 -18.99
N VAL A 68 4.61 5.79 -18.40
CA VAL A 68 4.27 6.51 -17.17
C VAL A 68 3.16 7.53 -17.42
N GLY A 69 3.16 8.23 -18.57
CA GLY A 69 2.06 9.13 -18.93
C GLY A 69 0.71 8.40 -19.00
N TRP A 70 0.66 7.21 -19.62
CA TRP A 70 -0.55 6.39 -19.59
C TRP A 70 -0.90 5.90 -18.19
N LEU A 71 0.10 5.58 -17.36
CA LEU A 71 -0.13 5.17 -15.97
C LEU A 71 -0.80 6.28 -15.16
N ILE A 72 -0.39 7.54 -15.36
CA ILE A 72 -1.00 8.73 -14.74
C ILE A 72 -2.45 8.87 -15.23
N VAL A 73 -2.69 8.80 -16.54
CA VAL A 73 -4.05 8.91 -17.11
C VAL A 73 -4.97 7.82 -16.54
N PHE A 74 -4.52 6.57 -16.52
CA PHE A 74 -5.29 5.49 -15.92
C PHE A 74 -5.45 5.63 -14.41
N GLY A 75 -4.47 6.20 -13.71
CA GLY A 75 -4.55 6.51 -12.29
C GLY A 75 -5.64 7.52 -11.98
N VAL A 76 -5.64 8.68 -12.64
CA VAL A 76 -6.68 9.71 -12.48
C VAL A 76 -8.08 9.13 -12.77
N LEU A 77 -8.20 8.37 -13.86
CA LEU A 77 -9.48 7.72 -14.20
C LEU A 77 -9.88 6.70 -13.14
N HIS A 78 -8.94 5.92 -12.62
CA HIS A 78 -9.22 4.89 -11.61
C HIS A 78 -9.57 5.50 -10.25
N ALA A 79 -8.82 6.50 -9.79
CA ALA A 79 -9.01 7.22 -8.55
C ALA A 79 -10.41 7.86 -8.48
N HIS A 80 -10.81 8.57 -9.54
CA HIS A 80 -12.09 9.28 -9.56
C HIS A 80 -13.28 8.41 -9.99
N LEU A 81 -13.09 7.34 -10.77
CA LEU A 81 -14.22 6.55 -11.27
C LEU A 81 -14.46 5.25 -10.49
N LEU A 82 -13.44 4.69 -9.84
CA LEU A 82 -13.52 3.37 -9.22
C LEU A 82 -13.24 3.42 -7.72
N TRP A 83 -12.05 3.88 -7.32
CA TRP A 83 -11.60 3.83 -5.94
C TRP A 83 -10.50 4.85 -5.66
N TYR A 84 -10.71 5.71 -4.65
CA TYR A 84 -9.83 6.83 -4.33
C TYR A 84 -8.40 6.42 -3.92
N GLY A 85 -8.21 5.22 -3.35
CA GLY A 85 -6.89 4.70 -2.92
C GLY A 85 -5.97 4.23 -4.07
N ASP A 86 -6.04 4.87 -5.24
CA ASP A 86 -5.24 4.51 -6.41
C ASP A 86 -3.73 4.67 -6.15
N ILE A 87 -2.95 3.70 -6.62
CA ILE A 87 -1.49 3.76 -6.58
C ILE A 87 -0.88 4.12 -7.92
N LEU A 88 -1.64 4.02 -9.02
CA LEU A 88 -1.12 4.20 -10.38
C LEU A 88 -0.70 5.64 -10.63
N PHE A 89 -1.51 6.62 -10.19
CA PHE A 89 -1.16 8.04 -10.27
C PHE A 89 0.13 8.33 -9.52
N THR A 90 0.18 7.95 -8.23
CA THR A 90 1.38 8.10 -7.38
C THR A 90 2.60 7.46 -8.04
N TYR A 91 2.47 6.25 -8.58
CA TYR A 91 3.59 5.55 -9.22
C TYR A 91 4.00 6.19 -10.52
N GLY A 92 3.05 6.75 -11.26
CA GLY A 92 3.30 7.54 -12.44
C GLY A 92 4.13 8.77 -12.09
N MET A 93 3.67 9.57 -11.13
CA MET A 93 4.34 10.78 -10.66
C MET A 93 5.75 10.50 -10.12
N CYS A 94 5.89 9.52 -9.22
CA CYS A 94 7.20 9.08 -8.73
C CYS A 94 8.07 8.56 -9.87
N GLY A 95 7.49 7.83 -10.83
CA GLY A 95 8.13 7.27 -12.01
C GLY A 95 8.76 8.33 -12.92
N LEU A 96 8.18 9.53 -13.02
CA LEU A 96 8.77 10.66 -13.72
C LEU A 96 10.10 11.08 -13.06
N PHE A 97 10.09 11.20 -11.73
CA PHE A 97 11.23 11.64 -10.93
C PHE A 97 12.35 10.58 -10.84
N VAL A 98 12.03 9.36 -10.41
CA VAL A 98 13.05 8.34 -10.13
C VAL A 98 13.77 7.86 -11.40
N TYR A 99 13.19 8.07 -12.58
CA TYR A 99 13.83 7.75 -13.86
C TYR A 99 15.17 8.48 -14.04
N LEU A 100 15.34 9.67 -13.45
CA LEU A 100 16.59 10.43 -13.46
C LEU A 100 17.75 9.66 -12.80
N PHE A 101 17.43 8.74 -11.89
CA PHE A 101 18.41 7.94 -11.15
C PHE A 101 18.77 6.62 -11.85
N ARG A 102 18.11 6.25 -12.96
CA ARG A 102 18.28 4.95 -13.62
C ARG A 102 19.73 4.57 -13.96
N ARG A 103 20.61 5.55 -14.20
CA ARG A 103 22.04 5.34 -14.52
C ARG A 103 22.96 5.39 -13.31
N LYS A 104 22.47 5.79 -12.13
CA LYS A 104 23.27 5.93 -10.90
C LYS A 104 23.71 4.58 -10.35
N SER A 105 24.79 4.59 -9.58
CA SER A 105 25.34 3.39 -8.93
C SER A 105 24.38 2.84 -7.87
N PRO A 106 24.42 1.53 -7.54
CA PRO A 106 23.60 0.97 -6.46
C PRO A 106 23.78 1.68 -5.12
N ARG A 107 25.01 2.11 -4.79
CA ARG A 107 25.28 2.87 -3.55
C ARG A 107 24.53 4.19 -3.55
N THR A 108 24.61 4.95 -4.63
CA THR A 108 23.86 6.22 -4.77
C THR A 108 22.36 5.99 -4.66
N LEU A 109 21.83 4.93 -5.29
CA LEU A 109 20.41 4.60 -5.24
C LEU A 109 19.95 4.28 -3.81
N ILE A 110 20.72 3.50 -3.05
CA ILE A 110 20.42 3.18 -1.64
C ILE A 110 20.48 4.45 -0.78
N SER A 111 21.53 5.27 -0.92
CA SER A 111 21.65 6.52 -0.18
C SER A 111 20.50 7.47 -0.48
N SER A 112 20.13 7.63 -1.75
CA SER A 112 18.98 8.45 -2.14
C SER A 112 17.66 7.88 -1.65
N ALA A 113 17.48 6.55 -1.64
CA ALA A 113 16.31 5.92 -1.06
C ALA A 113 16.18 6.25 0.44
N LEU A 114 17.27 6.11 1.21
CA LEU A 114 17.28 6.44 2.63
C LEU A 114 16.99 7.93 2.89
N VAL A 115 17.54 8.83 2.08
CA VAL A 115 17.24 10.28 2.17
C VAL A 115 15.76 10.55 1.91
N LEU A 116 15.17 9.99 0.85
CA LEU A 116 13.74 10.18 0.55
C LEU A 116 12.85 9.56 1.63
N ALA A 117 13.20 8.38 2.15
CA ALA A 117 12.50 7.77 3.26
C ALA A 117 12.51 8.66 4.51
N ALA A 118 13.67 9.24 4.82
CA ALA A 118 13.85 10.15 5.94
C ALA A 118 13.07 11.46 5.74
N ILE A 119 13.05 12.02 4.53
CA ILE A 119 12.26 13.23 4.24
C ILE A 119 10.77 13.00 4.55
N GLY A 120 10.17 11.92 4.03
CA GLY A 120 8.77 11.60 4.31
C GLY A 120 8.48 11.39 5.80
N SER A 121 9.38 10.69 6.50
CA SER A 121 9.27 10.48 7.96
C SER A 121 9.39 11.79 8.75
N LEU A 122 10.34 12.67 8.39
CA LEU A 122 10.55 13.95 9.05
C LEU A 122 9.43 14.95 8.78
N ILE A 123 8.82 14.95 7.58
CA ILE A 123 7.62 15.74 7.30
C ILE A 123 6.49 15.28 8.21
N ALA A 124 6.21 13.98 8.29
CA ALA A 124 5.17 13.44 9.16
C ALA A 124 5.40 13.78 10.64
N ILE A 125 6.61 13.57 11.15
CA ILE A 125 6.97 13.91 12.53
C ILE A 125 6.84 15.42 12.77
N GLY A 126 7.31 16.23 11.82
CA GLY A 126 7.21 17.69 11.88
C GLY A 126 5.77 18.17 11.95
N LEU A 127 4.88 17.61 11.11
CA LEU A 127 3.44 17.85 11.17
C LEU A 127 2.87 17.46 12.54
N GLY A 128 3.24 16.29 13.08
CA GLY A 128 2.83 15.86 14.42
C GLY A 128 3.26 16.82 15.54
N PHE A 129 4.39 17.51 15.42
CA PHE A 129 4.78 18.58 16.35
C PHE A 129 4.03 19.89 16.11
N TRP A 130 3.60 20.12 14.88
CA TRP A 130 2.93 21.35 14.46
C TRP A 130 1.42 21.35 14.73
N VAL A 131 0.75 20.19 14.76
CA VAL A 131 -0.70 20.04 15.01
C VAL A 131 -1.26 20.93 16.13
N PRO A 132 -0.64 21.02 17.33
CA PRO A 132 -1.17 21.87 18.41
C PRO A 132 -1.24 23.37 18.10
N HIS A 133 -0.54 23.82 17.06
CA HIS A 133 -0.50 25.22 16.60
C HIS A 133 -1.46 25.49 15.44
N TRP A 134 -2.20 24.48 14.98
CA TRP A 134 -3.21 24.67 13.95
C TRP A 134 -4.40 25.49 14.49
N PRO A 135 -5.12 26.21 13.62
CA PRO A 135 -6.40 26.80 13.98
C PRO A 135 -7.36 25.76 14.58
N ALA A 136 -8.18 26.16 15.54
CA ALA A 136 -9.02 25.24 16.30
C ALA A 136 -10.09 24.55 15.44
N ASP A 137 -10.58 25.23 14.41
CA ASP A 137 -11.47 24.71 13.38
C ASP A 137 -10.83 23.57 12.59
N ILE A 138 -9.57 23.74 12.14
CA ILE A 138 -8.82 22.70 11.43
C ILE A 138 -8.54 21.49 12.34
N GLN A 139 -8.22 21.73 13.61
CA GLN A 139 -8.04 20.63 14.57
C GLN A 139 -9.33 19.81 14.78
N ALA A 140 -10.48 20.48 14.78
CA ALA A 140 -11.78 19.83 14.92
C ALA A 140 -12.15 19.01 13.68
N GLU A 141 -11.92 19.55 12.48
CA GLU A 141 -12.12 18.83 11.21
C GLU A 141 -11.26 17.55 11.17
N PHE A 142 -9.97 17.68 11.49
CA PHE A 142 -9.06 16.53 11.48
C PHE A 142 -9.44 15.46 12.52
N MET A 143 -9.98 15.88 13.68
CA MET A 143 -10.50 14.95 14.68
C MET A 143 -11.72 14.18 14.16
N GLU A 144 -12.63 14.86 13.45
CA GLU A 144 -13.79 14.23 12.82
C GLU A 144 -13.33 13.22 11.74
N ASP A 145 -12.30 13.52 10.96
CA ASP A 145 -11.76 12.56 9.98
C ASP A 145 -11.13 11.32 10.63
N TRP A 146 -10.55 11.47 11.82
CA TRP A 146 -9.88 10.38 12.55
C TRP A 146 -10.83 9.50 13.36
N GLN A 147 -11.89 10.10 13.92
CA GLN A 147 -12.94 9.43 14.68
C GLN A 147 -14.31 10.05 14.36
N PRO A 148 -14.88 9.71 13.20
CA PRO A 148 -16.13 10.32 12.74
C PRO A 148 -17.31 9.93 13.64
N GLY A 149 -18.26 10.87 13.78
CA GLY A 149 -19.48 10.63 14.51
C GLY A 149 -20.39 9.60 13.81
N PRO A 150 -21.36 9.00 14.53
CA PRO A 150 -22.29 8.02 13.95
C PRO A 150 -23.08 8.54 12.74
N GLN A 151 -23.36 9.85 12.70
CA GLN A 151 -24.02 10.48 11.57
C GLN A 151 -23.12 10.50 10.33
N SER A 152 -21.89 11.00 10.45
CA SER A 152 -20.89 11.03 9.36
C SER A 152 -20.65 9.62 8.80
N ILE A 153 -20.47 8.63 9.68
CA ILE A 153 -20.37 7.21 9.29
C ILE A 153 -21.61 6.75 8.52
N SER A 154 -22.81 7.10 8.96
CA SER A 154 -24.04 6.69 8.29
C SER A 154 -24.22 7.33 6.91
N GLU A 155 -23.79 8.58 6.76
CA GLU A 155 -23.82 9.33 5.50
C GLU A 155 -22.82 8.75 4.49
N GLU A 156 -21.58 8.50 4.91
CA GLU A 156 -20.56 7.83 4.08
C GLU A 156 -21.03 6.42 3.66
N LEU A 157 -21.57 5.63 4.60
CA LEU A 157 -22.11 4.31 4.28
C LEU A 157 -23.29 4.39 3.31
N ALA A 158 -24.14 5.40 3.41
CA ALA A 158 -25.26 5.61 2.49
C ALA A 158 -24.75 5.97 1.09
N ALA A 159 -23.78 6.87 0.98
CA ALA A 159 -23.15 7.23 -0.29
C ALA A 159 -22.48 6.02 -0.96
N TYR A 160 -21.61 5.30 -0.23
CA TYR A 160 -20.91 4.11 -0.72
C TYR A 160 -21.78 2.89 -0.97
N ARG A 161 -23.02 2.85 -0.46
CA ARG A 161 -24.03 1.82 -0.78
C ARG A 161 -25.10 2.31 -1.75
N GLY A 162 -25.03 3.57 -2.17
CA GLY A 162 -25.91 4.22 -3.13
C GLY A 162 -25.55 3.92 -4.58
N SER A 163 -25.99 4.79 -5.48
CA SER A 163 -25.62 4.72 -6.90
C SER A 163 -24.15 5.06 -7.10
N TRP A 164 -23.60 4.70 -8.26
CA TRP A 164 -22.23 5.07 -8.62
C TRP A 164 -21.98 6.59 -8.60
N ILE A 165 -23.00 7.41 -8.89
CA ILE A 165 -22.92 8.87 -8.84
C ILE A 165 -22.92 9.36 -7.40
N ASP A 166 -23.72 8.75 -6.51
CA ASP A 166 -23.77 9.15 -5.10
C ASP A 166 -22.41 9.00 -4.41
N GLN A 167 -21.60 8.04 -4.86
CA GLN A 167 -20.25 7.82 -4.35
C GLN A 167 -19.25 8.93 -4.73
N MET A 168 -19.60 9.80 -5.70
CA MET A 168 -18.69 10.84 -6.18
C MET A 168 -18.56 12.01 -5.22
N SER A 169 -19.54 12.23 -4.34
CA SER A 169 -19.45 13.26 -3.30
C SER A 169 -18.24 13.03 -2.40
N ASP A 170 -17.93 11.77 -2.12
CA ASP A 170 -16.88 11.39 -1.18
C ASP A 170 -15.61 11.01 -1.96
N ARG A 171 -15.75 10.24 -3.05
CA ARG A 171 -14.60 9.74 -3.81
C ARG A 171 -13.77 10.85 -4.44
N VAL A 172 -14.40 11.87 -5.01
CA VAL A 172 -13.66 12.92 -5.75
C VAL A 172 -12.81 13.75 -4.79
N PRO A 173 -13.32 14.27 -3.67
CA PRO A 173 -12.49 14.92 -2.65
C PRO A 173 -11.37 14.03 -2.11
N SER A 174 -11.67 12.79 -1.69
CA SER A 174 -10.61 11.89 -1.16
C SER A 174 -9.54 11.59 -2.21
N ALA A 175 -9.92 11.38 -3.48
CA ALA A 175 -8.96 11.17 -4.57
C ALA A 175 -8.09 12.41 -4.80
N LEU A 176 -8.67 13.62 -4.77
CA LEU A 176 -7.90 14.86 -4.91
C LEU A 176 -6.92 15.05 -3.75
N ASP A 177 -7.32 14.73 -2.52
CA ASP A 177 -6.43 14.82 -1.37
C ASP A 177 -5.26 13.83 -1.47
N THR A 178 -5.54 12.56 -1.84
CA THR A 178 -4.49 11.55 -2.08
C THR A 178 -3.53 11.97 -3.21
N GLU A 179 -4.05 12.50 -4.32
CA GLU A 179 -3.25 12.90 -5.49
C GLU A 179 -2.44 14.19 -5.26
N THR A 180 -2.80 14.99 -4.25
CA THR A 180 -2.15 16.28 -3.96
C THR A 180 -1.45 16.29 -2.61
N SER A 181 -2.20 16.41 -1.51
CA SER A 181 -1.68 16.50 -0.15
C SER A 181 -0.89 15.26 0.23
N GLU A 182 -1.49 14.07 0.17
CA GLU A 182 -0.83 12.85 0.65
C GLU A 182 0.35 12.44 -0.24
N LEU A 183 0.24 12.67 -1.56
CA LEU A 183 1.34 12.47 -2.50
C LEU A 183 2.57 13.30 -2.11
N LEU A 184 2.37 14.61 -1.86
CA LEU A 184 3.46 15.54 -1.58
C LEU A 184 3.98 15.43 -0.14
N MET A 185 3.15 15.05 0.82
CA MET A 185 3.53 15.02 2.23
C MET A 185 4.08 13.65 2.67
N LEU A 186 3.58 12.55 2.09
CA LEU A 186 3.82 11.19 2.62
C LEU A 186 4.14 10.16 1.52
N TYR A 187 3.16 9.82 0.69
CA TYR A 187 3.24 8.65 -0.18
C TYR A 187 4.28 8.79 -1.29
N GLY A 188 4.44 9.98 -1.86
CA GLY A 188 5.39 10.22 -2.95
C GLY A 188 6.84 10.00 -2.52
N TRP A 189 7.20 10.41 -1.31
CA TRP A 189 8.53 10.22 -0.73
C TRP A 189 8.83 8.74 -0.48
N LYS A 190 7.88 8.04 0.17
CA LYS A 190 8.00 6.61 0.46
C LYS A 190 8.06 5.78 -0.82
N ALA A 191 7.15 6.00 -1.76
CA ALA A 191 7.12 5.28 -3.04
C ALA A 191 8.40 5.52 -3.85
N SER A 192 8.86 6.78 -3.95
CA SER A 192 10.12 7.10 -4.64
C SER A 192 11.32 6.43 -3.97
N SER A 193 11.39 6.44 -2.64
CA SER A 193 12.41 5.75 -1.86
C SER A 193 12.46 4.25 -2.20
N LEU A 194 11.32 3.57 -2.11
CA LEU A 194 11.21 2.14 -2.37
C LEU A 194 11.49 1.80 -3.84
N MET A 195 11.08 2.65 -4.78
CA MET A 195 11.45 2.48 -6.18
C MET A 195 12.97 2.57 -6.37
N LEU A 196 13.66 3.55 -5.78
CA LEU A 196 15.11 3.65 -5.85
C LEU A 196 15.82 2.46 -5.18
N LEU A 197 15.31 2.00 -4.03
CA LEU A 197 15.79 0.78 -3.38
C LEU A 197 15.62 -0.43 -4.31
N GLY A 198 14.48 -0.56 -4.97
CA GLY A 198 14.21 -1.59 -5.96
C GLY A 198 15.16 -1.53 -7.17
N MET A 199 15.47 -0.34 -7.68
CA MET A 199 16.50 -0.16 -8.71
C MET A 199 17.87 -0.66 -8.24
N ALA A 200 18.24 -0.37 -6.99
CA ALA A 200 19.51 -0.82 -6.42
C ALA A 200 19.57 -2.34 -6.29
N LEU A 201 18.54 -2.95 -5.69
CA LEU A 201 18.42 -4.40 -5.51
C LEU A 201 18.45 -5.15 -6.85
N PHE A 202 17.78 -4.62 -7.87
CA PHE A 202 17.84 -5.14 -9.23
C PHE A 202 19.27 -5.16 -9.75
N LYS A 203 19.96 -4.02 -9.71
CA LYS A 203 21.35 -3.89 -10.19
C LYS A 203 22.36 -4.73 -9.41
N LEU A 204 22.07 -5.04 -8.15
CA LEU A 204 22.90 -5.89 -7.31
C LEU A 204 22.64 -7.39 -7.52
N GLY A 205 21.67 -7.77 -8.36
CA GLY A 205 21.36 -9.18 -8.62
C GLY A 205 20.35 -9.82 -7.64
N ALA A 206 19.80 -9.06 -6.70
CA ALA A 206 18.87 -9.60 -5.69
C ALA A 206 17.59 -10.16 -6.34
N PHE A 207 17.01 -9.44 -7.29
CA PHE A 207 15.81 -9.91 -8.02
C PHE A 207 16.10 -10.97 -9.07
N HIS A 208 17.37 -11.28 -9.32
CA HIS A 208 17.79 -12.38 -10.19
C HIS A 208 18.05 -13.68 -9.41
N ALA A 209 17.72 -13.72 -8.12
CA ALA A 209 18.01 -14.85 -7.23
C ALA A 209 19.52 -15.20 -7.16
N GLN A 210 20.41 -14.23 -7.41
CA GLN A 210 21.86 -14.45 -7.50
C GLN A 210 22.62 -14.33 -6.18
N TRP A 211 22.02 -13.72 -5.15
CA TRP A 211 22.66 -13.65 -3.82
C TRP A 211 22.71 -15.02 -3.14
N SER A 212 23.64 -15.17 -2.20
CA SER A 212 23.75 -16.37 -1.38
C SER A 212 22.53 -16.56 -0.48
N ARG A 213 22.25 -17.82 -0.12
CA ARG A 213 21.18 -18.17 0.84
C ARG A 213 21.28 -17.37 2.14
N ARG A 214 22.49 -17.15 2.66
CA ARG A 214 22.73 -16.37 3.88
C ARG A 214 22.28 -14.91 3.74
N GLN A 215 22.53 -14.29 2.58
CA GLN A 215 22.10 -12.92 2.32
C GLN A 215 20.58 -12.80 2.29
N TYR A 216 19.88 -13.70 1.60
CA TYR A 216 18.41 -13.67 1.64
C TYR A 216 17.86 -13.97 3.04
N LEU A 217 18.44 -14.94 3.76
CA LEU A 217 18.05 -15.21 5.15
C LEU A 217 18.30 -14.01 6.07
N SER A 218 19.30 -13.18 5.82
CA SER A 218 19.47 -11.93 6.59
C SER A 218 18.34 -10.91 6.31
N LEU A 219 17.79 -10.85 5.10
CA LEU A 219 16.62 -10.02 4.83
C LEU A 219 15.39 -10.58 5.56
N VAL A 220 15.20 -11.90 5.54
CA VAL A 220 14.13 -12.57 6.30
C VAL A 220 14.27 -12.28 7.79
N GLY A 221 15.48 -12.41 8.34
CA GLY A 221 15.79 -12.08 9.73
C GLY A 221 15.51 -10.62 10.06
N ALA A 222 15.88 -9.68 9.20
CA ALA A 222 15.57 -8.26 9.39
C ALA A 222 14.05 -8.00 9.43
N GLY A 223 13.28 -8.65 8.57
CA GLY A 223 11.82 -8.56 8.58
C GLY A 223 11.20 -9.16 9.84
N LEU A 224 11.59 -10.39 10.20
CA LEU A 224 10.98 -11.14 11.31
C LEU A 224 11.44 -10.67 12.70
N LEU A 225 12.72 -10.34 12.86
CA LEU A 225 13.32 -10.06 14.18
C LEU A 225 13.40 -8.57 14.50
N VAL A 226 13.23 -7.70 13.52
CA VAL A 226 13.26 -6.25 13.71
C VAL A 226 11.99 -5.59 13.18
N GLY A 227 11.63 -5.86 11.92
CA GLY A 227 10.46 -5.27 11.28
C GLY A 227 9.15 -5.56 12.01
N ILE A 228 8.81 -6.85 12.20
CA ILE A 228 7.57 -7.25 12.88
C ILE A 228 7.53 -6.74 14.34
N PRO A 229 8.57 -6.95 15.18
CA PRO A 229 8.57 -6.43 16.55
C PRO A 229 8.43 -4.91 16.62
N MET A 230 9.04 -4.16 15.70
CA MET A 230 8.89 -2.71 15.61
C MET A 230 7.43 -2.31 15.37
N ILE A 231 6.73 -3.00 14.46
CA ILE A 231 5.31 -2.72 14.18
C ILE A 231 4.43 -3.12 15.37
N ILE A 232 4.68 -4.28 15.99
CA ILE A 232 3.97 -4.72 17.20
C ILE A 232 4.13 -3.68 18.32
N PHE A 233 5.34 -3.16 18.50
CA PHE A 233 5.58 -2.11 19.47
C PHE A 233 4.76 -0.86 19.17
N GLY A 234 4.69 -0.44 17.89
CA GLY A 234 3.80 0.65 17.47
C GLY A 234 2.33 0.41 17.82
N VAL A 235 1.80 -0.78 17.51
CA VAL A 235 0.43 -1.16 17.85
C VAL A 235 0.18 -1.08 19.36
N VAL A 236 1.09 -1.62 20.18
CA VAL A 236 0.98 -1.55 21.65
C VAL A 236 0.92 -0.10 22.13
N GLN A 237 1.73 0.78 21.53
CA GLN A 237 1.74 2.19 21.87
C GLN A 237 0.47 2.91 21.43
N ASP A 238 -0.07 2.62 20.25
CA ASP A 238 -1.32 3.22 19.77
C ASP A 238 -2.48 2.87 20.71
N PHE A 239 -2.59 1.62 21.15
CA PHE A 239 -3.57 1.22 22.17
C PHE A 239 -3.31 1.88 23.53
N ALA A 240 -2.06 1.94 23.99
CA ALA A 240 -1.71 2.61 25.25
C ALA A 240 -2.02 4.12 25.25
N LYS A 241 -2.12 4.72 24.05
CA LYS A 241 -2.47 6.12 23.83
C LYS A 241 -3.91 6.32 23.38
N ASN A 242 -4.75 5.28 23.47
CA ASN A 242 -6.16 5.29 23.08
C ASN A 242 -6.38 5.78 21.63
N TRP A 243 -5.47 5.45 20.72
CA TRP A 243 -5.51 5.91 19.33
C TRP A 243 -5.67 7.43 19.23
N ASP A 244 -4.98 8.19 20.08
CA ASP A 244 -4.88 9.65 19.96
C ASP A 244 -4.45 10.04 18.54
N ILE A 245 -5.18 10.95 17.90
CA ILE A 245 -4.96 11.33 16.50
C ILE A 245 -3.53 11.79 16.23
N ARG A 246 -3.00 12.64 17.11
CA ARG A 246 -1.68 13.22 16.94
C ARG A 246 -0.61 12.14 17.08
N TYR A 247 -0.75 11.28 18.09
CA TYR A 247 0.14 10.15 18.28
C TYR A 247 0.04 9.15 17.12
N GLY A 248 -1.15 8.57 16.90
CA GLY A 248 -1.37 7.48 15.96
C GLY A 248 -0.98 7.85 14.53
N LEU A 249 -1.43 9.00 14.03
CA LEU A 249 -1.19 9.38 12.63
C LEU A 249 0.27 9.77 12.36
N TYR A 250 0.92 10.49 13.27
CA TYR A 250 2.23 11.10 12.99
C TYR A 250 3.42 10.38 13.66
N PHE A 251 3.23 9.86 14.87
CA PHE A 251 4.31 9.22 15.65
C PHE A 251 4.19 7.69 15.66
N GLY A 252 3.00 7.14 15.94
CA GLY A 252 2.69 5.71 15.92
C GLY A 252 2.85 5.11 14.52
N ALA A 253 2.35 5.81 13.49
CA ALA A 253 2.51 5.42 12.10
C ALA A 253 3.98 5.22 11.67
N GLN A 254 4.95 5.84 12.35
CA GLN A 254 6.38 5.68 12.04
C GLN A 254 6.86 4.23 12.23
N TYR A 255 6.29 3.51 13.19
CA TYR A 255 6.65 2.11 13.43
C TYR A 255 6.28 1.22 12.24
N ASN A 256 5.09 1.40 11.66
CA ASN A 256 4.70 0.71 10.43
C ASN A 256 5.43 1.28 9.21
N TYR A 257 5.67 2.60 9.17
CA TYR A 257 6.39 3.26 8.08
C TYR A 257 7.77 2.63 7.87
N TRP A 258 8.59 2.51 8.92
CA TRP A 258 9.94 1.94 8.86
C TRP A 258 9.93 0.41 8.91
N GLY A 259 9.09 -0.18 9.76
CA GLY A 259 8.95 -1.63 9.87
C GLY A 259 8.57 -2.28 8.54
N SER A 260 7.69 -1.64 7.76
CA SER A 260 7.29 -2.16 6.44
C SER A 260 8.44 -2.24 5.42
N TYR A 261 9.48 -1.39 5.49
CA TYR A 261 10.67 -1.56 4.66
C TYR A 261 11.37 -2.89 4.96
N LEU A 262 11.57 -3.18 6.25
CA LEU A 262 12.24 -4.40 6.70
C LEU A 262 11.41 -5.65 6.40
N VAL A 263 10.11 -5.60 6.67
CA VAL A 263 9.20 -6.73 6.39
C VAL A 263 9.06 -6.97 4.88
N ALA A 264 9.01 -5.91 4.06
CA ALA A 264 9.00 -6.05 2.59
C ALA A 264 10.29 -6.67 2.05
N LEU A 265 11.45 -6.30 2.62
CA LEU A 265 12.72 -6.97 2.32
C LEU A 265 12.72 -8.43 2.78
N GLY A 266 12.13 -8.73 3.94
CA GLY A 266 11.95 -10.09 4.44
C GLY A 266 11.09 -10.95 3.50
N TRP A 267 9.95 -10.43 3.05
CA TRP A 267 9.13 -11.06 2.02
C TRP A 267 9.91 -11.28 0.73
N THR A 268 10.68 -10.28 0.29
CA THR A 268 11.54 -10.39 -0.89
C THR A 268 12.55 -11.53 -0.72
N GLY A 269 13.21 -11.63 0.45
CA GLY A 269 14.13 -12.70 0.78
C GLY A 269 13.49 -14.09 0.74
N LEU A 270 12.29 -14.24 1.31
CA LEU A 270 11.52 -15.49 1.27
C LEU A 270 11.19 -15.90 -0.17
N VAL A 271 10.69 -14.97 -0.98
CA VAL A 271 10.35 -15.24 -2.38
C VAL A 271 11.60 -15.62 -3.18
N MET A 272 12.72 -14.91 -3.00
CA MET A 272 13.97 -15.22 -3.71
C MET A 272 14.56 -16.57 -3.29
N LEU A 273 14.52 -16.94 -2.01
CA LEU A 273 14.90 -18.27 -1.53
C LEU A 273 14.03 -19.37 -2.15
N TRP A 274 12.72 -19.13 -2.26
CA TRP A 274 11.83 -20.04 -2.94
C TRP A 274 12.19 -20.16 -4.42
N CYS A 275 12.50 -19.04 -5.10
CA CYS A 275 12.96 -19.04 -6.49
C CYS A 275 14.27 -19.82 -6.71
N GLN A 276 15.18 -19.86 -5.74
CA GLN A 276 16.42 -20.66 -5.81
C GLN A 276 16.17 -22.18 -5.74
N GLY A 277 15.10 -22.63 -5.10
CA GLY A 277 14.74 -24.04 -5.03
C GLY A 277 13.99 -24.56 -6.26
N SER A 278 13.78 -25.87 -6.37
CA SER A 278 12.93 -26.48 -7.40
C SER A 278 11.49 -26.73 -6.94
N TRP A 279 11.20 -26.55 -5.65
CA TRP A 279 9.88 -26.82 -5.06
C TRP A 279 8.78 -25.97 -5.72
N ALA A 280 7.66 -26.63 -6.05
CA ALA A 280 6.45 -26.04 -6.62
C ALA A 280 6.66 -25.21 -7.91
N ALA A 281 7.44 -25.72 -8.87
CA ALA A 281 7.71 -25.05 -10.15
C ALA A 281 6.44 -24.59 -10.89
N ALA A 282 5.41 -25.45 -10.98
CA ALA A 282 4.14 -25.10 -11.62
C ALA A 282 3.43 -23.92 -10.91
N LEU A 283 3.54 -23.82 -9.58
CA LEU A 283 2.99 -22.68 -8.84
C LEU A 283 3.76 -21.39 -9.15
N LYS A 284 5.10 -21.46 -9.26
CA LYS A 284 5.93 -20.31 -9.66
C LYS A 284 5.55 -19.79 -11.04
N GLU A 285 5.34 -20.69 -12.01
CA GLU A 285 4.93 -20.31 -13.36
C GLU A 285 3.56 -19.62 -13.37
N ARG A 286 2.59 -20.15 -12.62
CA ARG A 286 1.26 -19.54 -12.44
C ARG A 286 1.37 -18.16 -11.79
N MET A 287 2.15 -18.02 -10.73
CA MET A 287 2.38 -16.71 -10.08
C MET A 287 3.09 -15.72 -11.01
N ALA A 288 4.05 -16.18 -11.81
CA ALA A 288 4.71 -15.36 -12.82
C ALA A 288 3.73 -14.90 -13.91
N ALA A 289 2.77 -15.74 -14.30
CA ALA A 289 1.71 -15.36 -15.24
C ALA A 289 0.83 -14.24 -14.67
N VAL A 290 0.42 -14.35 -13.40
CA VAL A 290 -0.31 -13.28 -12.69
C VAL A 290 0.51 -11.98 -12.66
N GLY A 291 1.81 -12.07 -12.37
CA GLY A 291 2.70 -10.90 -12.36
C GLY A 291 2.85 -10.20 -13.72
N ARG A 292 2.81 -10.93 -14.84
CA ARG A 292 2.86 -10.34 -16.19
C ARG A 292 1.63 -9.50 -16.53
N ALA A 293 0.51 -9.75 -15.85
CA ALA A 293 -0.75 -9.02 -16.01
C ALA A 293 -1.07 -8.12 -14.80
N ALA A 294 -0.05 -7.64 -14.06
CA ALA A 294 -0.24 -6.90 -12.81
C ALA A 294 -1.19 -5.69 -12.94
N PHE A 295 -1.09 -4.91 -14.03
CA PHE A 295 -2.00 -3.78 -14.27
C PHE A 295 -3.44 -4.23 -14.42
N SER A 296 -3.71 -5.20 -15.29
CA SER A 296 -5.06 -5.74 -15.50
C SER A 296 -5.62 -6.39 -14.24
N ASN A 297 -4.78 -7.09 -13.48
CA ASN A 297 -5.18 -7.70 -12.20
C ASN A 297 -5.51 -6.65 -11.14
N TYR A 298 -4.79 -5.54 -11.10
CA TYR A 298 -5.09 -4.42 -10.19
C TYR A 298 -6.47 -3.82 -10.49
N ILE A 299 -6.74 -3.48 -11.76
CA ILE A 299 -8.04 -2.94 -12.17
C ILE A 299 -9.17 -3.94 -11.94
N LEU A 300 -8.97 -5.21 -12.32
CA LEU A 300 -9.96 -6.27 -12.12
C LEU A 300 -10.25 -6.47 -10.62
N GLN A 301 -9.22 -6.45 -9.78
CA GLN A 301 -9.38 -6.55 -8.33
C GLN A 301 -10.19 -5.39 -7.78
N THR A 302 -9.91 -4.15 -8.20
CA THR A 302 -10.73 -2.99 -7.82
C THR A 302 -12.18 -3.19 -8.26
N VAL A 303 -12.44 -3.52 -9.53
CA VAL A 303 -13.79 -3.73 -10.04
C VAL A 303 -14.53 -4.81 -9.25
N VAL A 304 -13.90 -5.96 -9.00
CA VAL A 304 -14.51 -7.06 -8.22
C VAL A 304 -14.79 -6.62 -6.79
N CYS A 305 -13.83 -5.96 -6.12
CA CYS A 305 -14.00 -5.52 -4.74
C CYS A 305 -15.06 -4.41 -4.63
N THR A 306 -15.04 -3.39 -5.47
CA THR A 306 -16.06 -2.32 -5.43
C THR A 306 -17.44 -2.86 -5.80
N THR A 307 -17.54 -3.82 -6.72
CA THR A 307 -18.81 -4.51 -7.02
C THR A 307 -19.36 -5.23 -5.79
N ILE A 308 -18.53 -5.97 -5.07
CA ILE A 308 -18.95 -6.74 -3.90
C ILE A 308 -19.25 -5.83 -2.69
N PHE A 309 -18.40 -4.84 -2.41
CA PHE A 309 -18.42 -4.08 -1.15
C PHE A 309 -19.11 -2.72 -1.25
N TYR A 310 -19.14 -2.09 -2.43
CA TYR A 310 -19.85 -0.81 -2.65
C TYR A 310 -21.25 -1.02 -3.25
N GLY A 311 -21.70 -2.27 -3.36
CA GLY A 311 -23.06 -2.60 -3.76
C GLY A 311 -23.39 -2.38 -5.24
N HIS A 312 -22.39 -2.29 -6.13
CA HIS A 312 -22.64 -2.19 -7.57
C HIS A 312 -23.19 -3.52 -8.11
N GLY A 313 -24.36 -3.51 -8.76
CA GLY A 313 -24.89 -4.64 -9.55
C GLY A 313 -25.85 -5.63 -8.83
N CYS A 314 -26.26 -6.69 -9.54
CA CYS A 314 -27.26 -7.69 -9.12
C CYS A 314 -26.90 -8.52 -7.87
N LEU A 315 -25.71 -8.33 -7.29
CA LEU A 315 -25.29 -8.96 -6.03
C LEU A 315 -25.82 -8.23 -4.79
N ARG A 316 -26.47 -7.07 -4.97
CA ARG A 316 -27.15 -6.31 -3.92
C ARG A 316 -28.09 -7.19 -3.07
N ASP A 317 -28.73 -8.17 -3.69
CA ASP A 317 -29.76 -9.01 -3.05
C ASP A 317 -29.25 -10.41 -2.63
N LEU A 318 -28.06 -10.82 -3.08
CA LEU A 318 -27.46 -12.13 -2.78
C LEU A 318 -26.61 -12.13 -1.50
N CYS A 319 -26.04 -10.99 -1.13
CA CYS A 319 -25.34 -10.81 0.14
C CYS A 319 -26.28 -10.11 1.12
N GLY A 320 -26.97 -10.92 1.95
CA GLY A 320 -27.78 -10.46 3.09
C GLY A 320 -26.97 -9.68 4.15
N PRO A 321 -27.33 -9.69 5.45
CA PRO A 321 -26.76 -8.80 6.48
C PRO A 321 -25.25 -8.95 6.77
N ALA A 322 -24.50 -9.74 6.00
CA ALA A 322 -23.02 -9.82 6.01
C ALA A 322 -22.32 -8.54 5.49
N ARG A 323 -22.95 -7.36 5.65
CA ARG A 323 -22.49 -6.05 5.18
C ARG A 323 -21.63 -5.30 6.21
N ASP A 324 -21.40 -5.89 7.39
CA ASP A 324 -20.55 -5.37 8.48
C ASP A 324 -19.11 -5.92 8.45
N CYS A 325 -18.66 -6.42 7.30
CA CYS A 325 -17.24 -6.74 7.07
C CYS A 325 -16.44 -5.52 6.61
N SER A 326 -16.67 -4.36 7.21
CA SER A 326 -15.96 -3.09 6.97
C SER A 326 -14.47 -3.11 7.34
N PRO A 327 -13.98 -3.85 8.36
CA PRO A 327 -12.53 -3.94 8.61
C PRO A 327 -11.77 -4.70 7.50
N LEU A 328 -12.51 -5.37 6.61
CA LEU A 328 -11.98 -6.22 5.54
C LEU A 328 -11.92 -5.54 4.18
N ALA A 329 -12.24 -4.24 4.10
CA ALA A 329 -12.42 -3.53 2.84
C ALA A 329 -11.12 -3.20 2.08
N SER A 330 -9.94 -3.56 2.59
CA SER A 330 -8.75 -3.61 1.74
C SER A 330 -8.83 -4.86 0.85
N PRO A 331 -8.60 -4.73 -0.48
CA PRO A 331 -8.56 -5.86 -1.40
C PRO A 331 -7.59 -6.98 -0.99
N PHE A 332 -6.65 -6.69 -0.09
CA PHE A 332 -5.71 -7.65 0.50
C PHE A 332 -6.28 -8.40 1.72
N SER A 333 -7.19 -7.81 2.49
CA SER A 333 -7.83 -8.41 3.68
C SER A 333 -8.91 -9.43 3.33
N VAL A 334 -9.62 -9.23 2.22
CA VAL A 334 -10.69 -10.12 1.73
C VAL A 334 -10.16 -11.54 1.46
N ARG A 335 -8.89 -11.66 1.04
CA ARG A 335 -8.25 -12.96 0.80
C ARG A 335 -7.87 -13.68 2.09
N ALA A 336 -7.53 -12.93 3.15
CA ALA A 336 -7.23 -13.50 4.47
C ALA A 336 -8.52 -13.98 5.17
N ALA A 337 -9.61 -13.20 5.10
CA ALA A 337 -10.90 -13.59 5.67
C ALA A 337 -11.52 -14.82 5.00
N ARG A 338 -11.41 -14.95 3.67
CA ARG A 338 -11.92 -16.14 2.96
C ARG A 338 -11.16 -17.43 3.28
N VAL A 339 -9.86 -17.35 3.60
CA VAL A 339 -9.07 -18.52 4.03
C VAL A 339 -9.44 -18.93 5.46
N ALA A 340 -9.68 -17.97 6.36
CA ALA A 340 -10.12 -18.25 7.72
C ALA A 340 -11.57 -18.77 7.80
N LEU A 341 -12.47 -18.30 6.92
CA LEU A 341 -13.87 -18.75 6.89
C LEU A 341 -14.05 -20.09 6.15
N ALA A 342 -13.17 -20.46 5.23
CA ALA A 342 -13.23 -21.74 4.53
C ALA A 342 -12.87 -22.96 5.43
N GLU A 343 -12.18 -22.74 6.55
CA GLU A 343 -11.90 -23.81 7.53
C GLU A 343 -13.03 -24.00 8.56
N LEU A 344 -14.03 -23.12 8.59
CA LEU A 344 -15.17 -23.21 9.51
C LEU A 344 -16.43 -23.87 8.89
N ASP A 345 -16.39 -24.22 7.61
CA ASP A 345 -17.49 -24.88 6.88
C ASP A 345 -17.21 -26.35 6.53
N LEU A 346 -16.27 -26.96 7.25
CA LEU A 346 -16.04 -28.42 7.27
C LEU A 346 -16.24 -28.96 8.69
N ARG A 347 -17.50 -28.91 9.15
CA ARG A 347 -18.06 -29.84 10.12
C ARG A 347 -19.50 -30.18 9.77
#